data_AF-G1WYL0-F1
#
_entry.id   AF-G1WYL0-F1
#
_cell.length_a   1.000
_cell.length_b   1.000
_cell.length_c   1.000
_cell.angle_alpha   90.00
_cell.angle_beta   90.00
_cell.angle_gamma   90.00
#
_symmetry.space_group_name_H-M   'P 1'
#
loop_
_entity.id
_entity.type
_entity.pdbx_description
1 polymer ?
#
loop_
_entity_poly.entity_id
_entity_poly.type
_entity_poly.pdbx_seq_one_letter_code
_entity_poly.pdbx_strand_id
1 'polypeptide(L)'
;MASLASFPQELVDMIFSDLGPTHLGKVRLLSRFHNARFKNLFWYLVFQTLQIDLRPSCVERLILLGKGPEVASMIQNIIVRPQQGQDLKVSQITPLLTKAFAGLPDIKSIDIQVPRGTNGFDYWKPIMDAAIKSKRGTVESITGPKCGMQMSKLKFSTAQTIAYQNAFINLKNLDITVSVQYERPELAEKFWAWIERIGSQMERLTIKTTRTSHNMPSPNDHGGFLPRNFSLPKLKALKLIDAAVTPNDFKKFFGNVDMEVVDISQCRMKNPKVDWFKILKHLRNGNLNKIRELRFSISSRHGSGLYDLPNLLIDVNSDWTSEGNSCKVKLHSGLSGFYNTQKNLWDELGATDDQDDFWGSLTNSKWTLPRTTRWKRLQIATEEYRFAVSKLVSVFSSEHEPQEAFEVQQEYDTKVARLQEEEELDIGVGEDQ
;
A
#
# COMPACT_ATOMS: atom_id res chain seq x y z
N MET A 1 -16.67 -51.71 11.03
CA MET A 1 -16.65 -50.25 10.80
C MET A 1 -15.25 -49.84 10.43
N ALA A 2 -15.05 -49.18 9.29
CA ALA A 2 -13.73 -48.65 8.92
C ALA A 2 -13.34 -47.55 9.90
N SER A 3 -12.16 -47.68 10.52
CA SER A 3 -11.64 -46.66 11.42
C SER A 3 -11.13 -45.48 10.60
N LEU A 4 -11.28 -44.25 11.09
CA LEU A 4 -10.59 -43.07 10.54
C LEU A 4 -9.06 -43.30 10.46
N ALA A 5 -8.51 -44.17 11.31
CA ALA A 5 -7.12 -44.58 11.25
C ALA A 5 -6.77 -45.42 10.00
N SER A 6 -7.74 -46.04 9.33
CA SER A 6 -7.54 -46.90 8.15
C SER A 6 -7.72 -46.21 6.80
N PHE A 7 -8.12 -44.94 6.76
CA PHE A 7 -8.25 -44.22 5.49
C PHE A 7 -6.88 -43.91 4.85
N PRO A 8 -6.78 -43.83 3.52
CA PRO A 8 -5.64 -43.24 2.80
C PRO A 8 -5.36 -41.81 3.25
N GLN A 9 -4.11 -41.36 3.15
CA GLN A 9 -3.72 -40.03 3.62
C GLN A 9 -4.39 -38.93 2.80
N GLU A 10 -4.60 -39.12 1.49
CA GLU A 10 -5.23 -38.13 0.62
C GLU A 10 -6.69 -37.85 1.02
N LEU A 11 -7.44 -38.90 1.41
CA LEU A 11 -8.82 -38.75 1.89
C LEU A 11 -8.87 -38.09 3.25
N VAL A 12 -7.88 -38.33 4.10
CA VAL A 12 -7.76 -37.66 5.39
C VAL A 12 -7.39 -36.19 5.20
N ASP A 13 -6.45 -35.86 4.33
CA ASP A 13 -6.10 -34.46 4.05
C ASP A 13 -7.30 -33.70 3.46
N MET A 14 -8.12 -34.36 2.63
CA MET A 14 -9.35 -33.79 2.06
C MET A 14 -10.48 -33.62 3.10
N ILE A 15 -10.70 -34.58 3.99
CA ILE A 15 -11.75 -34.47 5.03
C ILE A 15 -11.36 -33.41 6.08
N PHE A 16 -10.06 -33.25 6.33
CA PHE A 16 -9.55 -32.41 7.41
C PHE A 16 -8.96 -31.07 6.94
N SER A 17 -8.96 -30.78 5.62
CA SER A 17 -8.51 -29.49 5.07
C SER A 17 -9.30 -28.31 5.64
N ASP A 18 -10.56 -28.53 5.97
CA ASP A 18 -11.49 -27.49 6.42
C ASP A 18 -11.58 -27.40 7.95
N LEU A 19 -10.91 -28.30 8.67
CA LEU A 19 -10.97 -28.35 10.12
C LEU A 19 -9.93 -27.41 10.75
N GLY A 20 -10.42 -26.40 11.46
CA GLY A 20 -9.57 -25.51 12.24
C GLY A 20 -8.84 -26.21 13.41
N PRO A 21 -7.81 -25.57 13.98
CA PRO A 21 -6.96 -26.14 15.03
C PRO A 21 -7.73 -26.75 16.21
N THR A 22 -8.81 -26.10 16.65
CA THR A 22 -9.64 -26.55 17.77
C THR A 22 -10.28 -27.92 17.50
N HIS A 23 -10.78 -28.15 16.29
CA HIS A 23 -11.42 -29.41 15.91
C HIS A 23 -10.38 -30.53 15.74
N LEU A 24 -9.25 -30.22 15.11
CA LEU A 24 -8.11 -31.16 15.01
C LEU A 24 -7.55 -31.52 16.39
N GLY A 25 -7.54 -30.57 17.34
CA GLY A 25 -7.20 -30.84 18.73
C GLY A 25 -8.09 -31.90 19.35
N LYS A 26 -9.42 -31.81 19.16
CA LYS A 26 -10.37 -32.83 19.65
C LYS A 26 -10.14 -34.18 18.99
N VAL A 27 -9.92 -34.22 17.67
CA VAL A 27 -9.67 -35.46 16.90
C VAL A 27 -8.42 -36.16 17.39
N ARG A 28 -7.34 -35.41 17.67
CA ARG A 28 -6.09 -35.96 18.22
C ARG A 28 -6.27 -36.62 19.58
N LEU A 29 -7.23 -36.16 20.38
CA LEU A 29 -7.49 -36.70 21.71
C LEU A 29 -8.34 -37.98 21.69
N LEU A 30 -8.88 -38.38 20.53
CA LEU A 30 -9.72 -39.59 20.42
C LEU A 30 -8.92 -40.89 20.65
N SER A 31 -7.68 -40.97 20.15
CA SER A 31 -6.78 -42.11 20.43
C SER A 31 -5.32 -41.81 20.09
N ARG A 32 -4.40 -42.66 20.55
CA ARG A 32 -2.96 -42.57 20.19
C ARG A 32 -2.72 -42.61 18.67
N PHE A 33 -3.50 -43.41 17.93
CA PHE A 33 -3.41 -43.49 16.48
C PHE A 33 -3.85 -42.19 15.80
N HIS A 34 -4.95 -41.58 16.25
CA HIS A 34 -5.38 -40.26 15.76
C HIS A 34 -4.33 -39.20 16.08
N ASN A 35 -3.78 -39.19 17.30
CA ASN A 35 -2.71 -38.25 17.62
C ASN A 35 -1.50 -38.43 16.70
N ALA A 36 -0.99 -39.64 16.51
CA ALA A 36 0.17 -39.89 15.65
C ALA A 36 -0.08 -39.43 14.20
N ARG A 37 -1.29 -39.65 13.67
CA ARG A 37 -1.67 -39.28 12.32
C ARG A 37 -1.85 -37.77 12.13
N PHE A 38 -2.55 -37.12 13.04
CA PHE A 38 -2.94 -35.71 12.90
C PHE A 38 -2.00 -34.73 13.61
N LYS A 39 -0.95 -35.22 14.29
CA LYS A 39 0.05 -34.38 14.96
C LYS A 39 0.57 -33.34 13.97
N ASN A 40 1.23 -33.74 12.89
CA ASN A 40 1.91 -32.79 12.03
C ASN A 40 0.98 -31.75 11.40
N LEU A 41 -0.23 -32.14 10.95
CA LEU A 41 -1.23 -31.22 10.43
C LEU A 41 -1.71 -30.22 11.50
N PHE A 42 -1.99 -30.68 12.72
CA PHE A 42 -2.36 -29.79 13.82
C PHE A 42 -1.24 -28.81 14.14
N TRP A 43 -0.01 -29.30 14.27
CA TRP A 43 1.11 -28.46 14.62
C TRP A 43 1.40 -27.45 13.49
N TYR A 44 1.27 -27.85 12.23
CA TYR A 44 1.30 -26.93 11.10
C TYR A 44 0.25 -25.82 11.26
N LEU A 45 -1.03 -26.15 11.42
CA LEU A 45 -2.08 -25.13 11.52
C LEU A 45 -1.95 -24.22 12.76
N VAL A 46 -1.42 -24.74 13.88
CA VAL A 46 -1.24 -23.96 15.11
C VAL A 46 0.01 -23.08 15.06
N PHE A 47 1.12 -23.60 14.54
CA PHE A 47 2.44 -22.96 14.63
C PHE A 47 2.93 -22.36 13.32
N GLN A 48 2.18 -22.48 12.22
CA GLN A 48 2.54 -21.89 10.92
C GLN A 48 2.81 -20.39 11.06
N THR A 49 2.02 -19.70 11.88
CA THR A 49 2.20 -18.27 12.15
C THR A 49 2.57 -18.04 13.60
N LEU A 50 3.71 -17.39 13.81
CA LEU A 50 4.20 -17.05 15.13
C LEU A 50 4.30 -15.54 15.29
N GLN A 51 3.65 -15.03 16.33
CA GLN A 51 3.77 -13.62 16.73
C GLN A 51 4.80 -13.47 17.84
N ILE A 52 5.67 -12.47 17.69
CA ILE A 52 6.86 -12.29 18.52
C ILE A 52 6.94 -10.84 18.93
N ASP A 53 6.84 -10.59 20.23
CA ASP A 53 7.11 -9.29 20.80
C ASP A 53 8.63 -9.11 20.92
N LEU A 54 9.14 -7.92 20.62
CA LEU A 54 10.57 -7.58 20.72
C LEU A 54 11.04 -7.35 22.17
N ARG A 55 10.66 -8.27 23.06
CA ARG A 55 11.14 -8.37 24.44
C ARG A 55 12.23 -9.42 24.53
N PRO A 56 13.30 -9.23 25.33
CA PRO A 56 14.39 -10.20 25.47
C PRO A 56 13.88 -11.62 25.73
N SER A 57 12.98 -11.79 26.71
CA SER A 57 12.42 -13.09 27.09
C SER A 57 11.62 -13.78 25.99
N CYS A 58 10.95 -13.02 25.12
CA CYS A 58 10.19 -13.56 24.00
C CYS A 58 11.12 -14.06 22.88
N VAL A 59 12.16 -13.28 22.57
CA VAL A 59 13.16 -13.68 21.56
C VAL A 59 14.02 -14.84 22.07
N GLU A 60 14.33 -14.91 23.36
CA GLU A 60 15.02 -16.07 23.96
C GLU A 60 14.18 -17.34 23.88
N ARG A 61 12.88 -17.27 24.16
CA ARG A 61 11.96 -18.40 23.95
C ARG A 61 11.91 -18.83 22.48
N LEU A 62 11.97 -17.88 21.54
CA LEU A 62 12.06 -18.18 20.11
C LEU A 62 13.35 -18.94 19.77
N ILE A 63 14.48 -18.52 20.33
CA ILE A 63 15.77 -19.22 20.15
C ILE A 63 15.68 -20.65 20.70
N LEU A 64 15.03 -20.85 21.85
CA LEU A 64 14.82 -22.18 22.42
C LEU A 64 13.89 -23.03 21.54
N LEU A 65 12.81 -22.46 21.02
CA LEU A 65 11.91 -23.11 20.06
C LEU A 65 12.65 -23.54 18.78
N GLY A 66 13.53 -22.69 18.25
CA GLY A 66 14.35 -22.99 17.08
C GLY A 66 15.35 -24.14 17.27
N LYS A 67 15.62 -24.58 18.52
CA LYS A 67 16.41 -25.78 18.79
C LYS A 67 15.59 -27.08 18.64
N GLY A 68 14.26 -26.99 18.66
CA GLY A 68 13.35 -28.13 18.48
C GLY A 68 12.99 -28.33 17.01
N PRO A 69 13.57 -29.32 16.31
CA PRO A 69 13.47 -29.42 14.85
C PRO A 69 12.03 -29.61 14.33
N GLU A 70 11.19 -30.33 15.08
CA GLU A 70 9.80 -30.61 14.67
C GLU A 70 8.93 -29.34 14.58
N VAL A 71 9.04 -28.43 15.54
CA VAL A 71 8.20 -27.22 15.59
C VAL A 71 8.81 -26.10 14.74
N ALA A 72 10.14 -25.99 14.76
CA ALA A 72 10.88 -24.96 14.05
C ALA A 72 10.64 -24.97 12.53
N SER A 73 10.54 -26.16 11.93
CA SER A 73 10.25 -26.35 10.50
C SER A 73 8.80 -26.05 10.10
N MET A 74 7.89 -26.02 11.08
CA MET A 74 6.48 -25.71 10.82
C MET A 74 6.20 -24.21 10.81
N ILE A 75 7.05 -23.40 11.46
CA ILE A 75 6.90 -21.95 11.51
C ILE A 75 7.32 -21.34 10.16
N GLN A 76 6.34 -20.86 9.40
CA GLN A 76 6.57 -20.26 8.07
C GLN A 76 6.32 -18.75 8.06
N ASN A 77 5.48 -18.23 8.96
CA ASN A 77 5.14 -16.82 9.02
C ASN A 77 5.53 -16.25 10.38
N ILE A 78 6.26 -15.15 10.39
CA ILE A 78 6.64 -14.46 11.62
C ILE A 78 6.05 -13.06 11.61
N ILE A 79 5.34 -12.71 12.68
CA ILE A 79 4.85 -11.37 12.95
C ILE A 79 5.69 -10.77 14.07
N VAL A 80 6.45 -9.72 13.79
CA VAL A 80 7.30 -9.03 14.77
C VAL A 80 6.63 -7.74 15.24
N ARG A 81 6.48 -7.58 16.56
CA ARG A 81 5.86 -6.41 17.19
C ARG A 81 6.81 -5.77 18.21
N PRO A 82 7.18 -4.49 18.08
CA PRO A 82 7.70 -3.75 19.21
C PRO A 82 6.57 -3.43 20.21
N GLN A 83 6.88 -3.50 21.49
CA GLN A 83 6.01 -3.17 22.60
C GLN A 83 6.60 -1.96 23.37
N GLN A 84 5.88 -0.84 23.31
CA GLN A 84 6.31 0.42 23.93
C GLN A 84 6.76 0.22 25.38
N GLY A 85 7.96 0.71 25.69
CA GLY A 85 8.51 0.77 27.05
C GLY A 85 9.26 -0.48 27.53
N GLN A 86 9.27 -1.59 26.78
CA GLN A 86 10.02 -2.81 27.13
C GLN A 86 10.83 -3.37 25.95
N ASP A 87 11.00 -2.57 24.91
CA ASP A 87 11.67 -2.98 23.68
C ASP A 87 13.16 -3.24 23.88
N LEU A 88 13.66 -4.27 23.18
CA LEU A 88 15.07 -4.44 22.92
C LEU A 88 15.64 -3.15 22.32
N LYS A 89 16.81 -2.72 22.81
CA LYS A 89 17.54 -1.64 22.15
C LYS A 89 17.80 -2.06 20.70
N VAL A 90 17.73 -1.12 19.76
CA VAL A 90 17.97 -1.36 18.32
C VAL A 90 19.24 -2.19 18.07
N SER A 91 20.30 -1.93 18.84
CA SER A 91 21.57 -2.66 18.77
C SER A 91 21.50 -4.13 19.20
N GLN A 92 20.50 -4.52 20.00
CA GLN A 92 20.28 -5.89 20.48
C GLN A 92 19.34 -6.69 19.56
N ILE A 93 18.49 -6.01 18.79
CA ILE A 93 17.49 -6.66 17.91
C ILE A 93 18.19 -7.57 16.89
N THR A 94 19.14 -7.04 16.11
CA THR A 94 19.79 -7.82 15.04
C THR A 94 20.48 -9.08 15.55
N PRO A 95 21.38 -9.04 16.58
CA PRO A 95 22.05 -10.25 17.05
C PRO A 95 21.09 -11.32 17.57
N LEU A 96 20.08 -10.93 18.34
CA LEU A 96 19.12 -11.88 18.92
C LEU A 96 18.21 -12.49 17.86
N LEU A 97 17.65 -11.68 16.97
CA LEU A 97 16.84 -12.19 15.86
C LEU A 97 17.66 -13.01 14.87
N THR A 98 18.95 -12.69 14.67
CA THR A 98 19.83 -13.52 13.82
C THR A 98 19.92 -14.95 14.37
N LYS A 99 20.15 -15.09 15.69
CA LYS A 99 20.19 -16.41 16.35
C LYS A 99 18.84 -17.13 16.26
N ALA A 100 17.76 -16.38 16.45
CA ALA A 100 16.43 -16.96 16.45
C ALA A 100 16.01 -17.41 15.05
N PHE A 101 16.19 -16.56 14.03
CA PHE A 101 15.93 -16.90 12.65
C PHE A 101 16.85 -18.02 12.18
N ALA A 102 18.10 -18.13 12.64
CA ALA A 102 18.99 -19.25 12.32
C ALA A 102 18.39 -20.63 12.73
N GLY A 103 17.55 -20.67 13.76
CA GLY A 103 16.81 -21.87 14.17
C GLY A 103 15.51 -22.13 13.41
N LEU A 104 15.09 -21.25 12.50
CA LEU A 104 13.81 -21.34 11.78
C LEU A 104 14.06 -21.40 10.27
N PRO A 105 14.31 -22.60 9.71
CA PRO A 105 14.78 -22.74 8.32
C PRO A 105 13.74 -22.33 7.26
N ASP A 106 12.46 -22.52 7.56
CA ASP A 106 11.36 -22.48 6.59
C ASP A 106 10.53 -21.18 6.63
N ILE A 107 11.11 -20.08 7.13
CA ILE A 107 10.43 -18.78 7.15
C ILE A 107 10.16 -18.31 5.71
N LYS A 108 8.88 -18.18 5.37
CA LYS A 108 8.37 -17.66 4.10
C LYS A 108 7.86 -16.23 4.20
N SER A 109 7.33 -15.81 5.35
CA SER A 109 6.75 -14.48 5.53
C SER A 109 7.27 -13.78 6.78
N ILE A 110 7.57 -12.49 6.66
CA ILE A 110 7.91 -11.59 7.77
C ILE A 110 6.96 -10.39 7.73
N ASP A 111 6.14 -10.23 8.76
CA ASP A 111 5.26 -9.08 8.97
C ASP A 111 5.76 -8.24 10.14
N ILE A 112 5.96 -6.95 9.92
CA ILE A 112 6.53 -6.01 10.89
C ILE A 112 5.42 -5.03 11.31
N GLN A 113 4.87 -5.28 12.50
CA GLN A 113 3.73 -4.54 13.02
C GLN A 113 4.18 -3.52 14.06
N VAL A 114 4.66 -2.40 13.55
CA VAL A 114 5.15 -1.27 14.35
C VAL A 114 4.00 -0.27 14.62
N PRO A 115 3.77 0.16 15.87
CA PRO A 115 2.74 1.14 16.21
C PRO A 115 2.91 2.47 15.48
N ARG A 116 1.78 3.14 15.17
CA ARG A 116 1.80 4.49 14.60
C ARG A 116 2.52 5.47 15.54
N GLY A 117 3.23 6.44 14.96
CA GLY A 117 3.99 7.44 15.73
C GLY A 117 5.40 7.00 16.13
N THR A 118 5.81 5.77 15.81
CA THR A 118 7.21 5.32 16.01
C THR A 118 7.99 5.33 14.69
N ASN A 119 9.31 5.44 14.77
CA ASN A 119 10.18 5.39 13.59
C ASN A 119 10.26 3.94 13.07
N GLY A 120 9.48 3.63 12.03
CA GLY A 120 9.38 2.28 11.47
C GLY A 120 10.72 1.72 10.98
N PHE A 121 11.63 2.58 10.52
CA PHE A 121 12.92 2.15 9.98
C PHE A 121 13.83 1.53 11.04
N ASP A 122 13.76 2.03 12.29
CA ASP A 122 14.62 1.56 13.39
C ASP A 122 14.29 0.13 13.83
N TYR A 123 13.11 -0.38 13.47
CA TYR A 123 12.71 -1.77 13.66
C TYR A 123 12.86 -2.58 12.38
N TRP A 124 12.43 -2.03 11.24
CA TRP A 124 12.47 -2.73 9.97
C TRP A 124 13.88 -3.15 9.58
N LYS A 125 14.85 -2.23 9.64
CA LYS A 125 16.22 -2.51 9.21
C LYS A 125 16.88 -3.61 10.06
N PRO A 126 16.87 -3.56 11.40
CA PRO A 126 17.44 -4.64 12.21
C PRO A 126 16.84 -6.03 11.96
N ILE A 127 15.53 -6.10 11.68
CA ILE A 127 14.83 -7.37 11.37
C ILE A 127 15.28 -7.89 10.01
N MET A 128 15.33 -7.04 8.98
CA MET A 128 15.83 -7.41 7.65
C MET A 128 17.29 -7.85 7.70
N ASP A 129 18.14 -7.10 8.41
CA ASP A 129 19.55 -7.46 8.59
C ASP A 129 19.72 -8.80 9.31
N ALA A 130 18.81 -9.14 10.25
CA ALA A 130 18.80 -10.44 10.90
C ALA A 130 18.41 -11.58 9.95
N ALA A 131 17.43 -11.36 9.07
CA ALA A 131 17.04 -12.33 8.03
C ALA A 131 18.20 -12.58 7.04
N ILE A 132 18.90 -11.52 6.63
CA ILE A 132 20.09 -11.60 5.78
C ILE A 132 21.20 -12.41 6.47
N LYS A 133 21.55 -12.05 7.72
CA LYS A 133 22.63 -12.71 8.46
C LYS A 133 22.33 -14.18 8.79
N SER A 134 21.06 -14.53 8.94
CA SER A 134 20.60 -15.92 9.13
C SER A 134 20.42 -16.69 7.81
N LYS A 135 20.77 -16.08 6.66
CA LYS A 135 20.72 -16.68 5.31
C LYS A 135 19.32 -17.20 4.93
N ARG A 136 18.28 -16.43 5.24
CA ARG A 136 16.89 -16.81 4.98
C ARG A 136 16.47 -16.54 3.54
N GLY A 137 17.03 -17.33 2.63
CA GLY A 137 16.67 -17.32 1.20
C GLY A 137 15.25 -17.80 0.90
N THR A 138 14.55 -18.38 1.87
CA THR A 138 13.18 -18.90 1.76
C THR A 138 12.09 -17.84 1.87
N VAL A 139 12.44 -16.59 2.21
CA VAL A 139 11.46 -15.51 2.39
C VAL A 139 10.84 -15.11 1.05
N GLU A 140 9.53 -15.27 0.97
CA GLU A 140 8.70 -14.93 -0.20
C GLU A 140 7.83 -13.68 0.04
N SER A 141 7.62 -13.27 1.29
CA SER A 141 6.74 -12.16 1.63
C SER A 141 7.29 -11.28 2.75
N ILE A 142 7.30 -9.97 2.53
CA ILE A 142 7.64 -8.97 3.54
C ILE A 142 6.51 -7.95 3.61
N THR A 143 5.98 -7.73 4.82
CA THR A 143 4.93 -6.74 5.09
C THR A 143 5.36 -5.80 6.21
N GLY A 144 5.04 -4.52 6.06
CA GLY A 144 5.27 -3.48 7.06
C GLY A 144 6.69 -2.90 7.07
N PRO A 145 6.92 -1.87 7.89
CA PRO A 145 5.98 -1.31 8.85
C PRO A 145 4.93 -0.41 8.20
N LYS A 146 3.71 -0.42 8.77
CA LYS A 146 2.58 0.42 8.31
C LYS A 146 2.62 1.86 8.83
N CYS A 147 3.51 2.16 9.77
CA CYS A 147 3.67 3.50 10.35
C CYS A 147 4.48 4.46 9.47
N GLY A 148 5.08 3.97 8.37
CA GLY A 148 5.94 4.76 7.48
C GLY A 148 7.42 4.64 7.83
N MET A 149 8.25 4.51 6.79
CA MET A 149 9.72 4.60 6.87
C MET A 149 10.22 5.78 6.06
N GLN A 150 11.12 6.59 6.61
CA GLN A 150 11.74 7.67 5.84
C GLN A 150 12.52 7.11 4.65
N MET A 151 12.16 7.50 3.42
CA MET A 151 12.87 7.08 2.21
C MET A 151 14.37 7.44 2.28
N SER A 152 14.71 8.56 2.92
CA SER A 152 16.09 9.01 3.12
C SER A 152 16.95 8.02 3.90
N LYS A 153 16.33 7.14 4.70
CA LYS A 153 17.00 6.08 5.47
C LYS A 153 17.26 4.82 4.64
N LEU A 154 16.54 4.63 3.52
CA LEU A 154 16.73 3.52 2.57
C LEU A 154 17.91 3.80 1.61
N LYS A 155 19.01 4.33 2.15
CA LYS A 155 20.27 4.54 1.42
C LYS A 155 21.23 3.42 1.76
N PHE A 156 21.24 2.39 0.92
CA PHE A 156 22.12 1.24 1.09
C PHE A 156 23.42 1.40 0.30
N SER A 157 24.53 0.93 0.87
CA SER A 157 25.78 0.77 0.13
C SER A 157 25.65 -0.36 -0.90
N THR A 158 26.53 -0.41 -1.90
CA THR A 158 26.54 -1.48 -2.91
C THR A 158 26.60 -2.88 -2.27
N ALA A 159 27.43 -3.05 -1.24
CA ALA A 159 27.55 -4.31 -0.52
C ALA A 159 26.25 -4.70 0.21
N GLN A 160 25.56 -3.71 0.80
CA GLN A 160 24.25 -3.94 1.42
C GLN A 160 23.22 -4.33 0.37
N THR A 161 23.12 -3.60 -0.75
CA THR A 161 22.17 -3.91 -1.82
C THR A 161 22.35 -5.33 -2.35
N ILE A 162 23.59 -5.78 -2.55
CA ILE A 162 23.90 -7.16 -2.95
C ILE A 162 23.44 -8.17 -1.88
N ALA A 163 23.67 -7.88 -0.60
CA ALA A 163 23.23 -8.75 0.49
C ALA A 163 21.70 -8.87 0.55
N TYR A 164 20.97 -7.78 0.35
CA TYR A 164 19.49 -7.78 0.25
C TYR A 164 19.03 -8.58 -0.97
N GLN A 165 19.62 -8.35 -2.14
CA GLN A 165 19.29 -9.08 -3.37
C GLN A 165 19.47 -10.59 -3.20
N ASN A 166 20.57 -11.03 -2.59
CA ASN A 166 20.85 -12.45 -2.39
C ASN A 166 19.93 -13.09 -1.34
N ALA A 167 19.63 -12.37 -0.26
CA ALA A 167 18.77 -12.89 0.80
C ALA A 167 17.30 -12.98 0.37
N PHE A 168 16.84 -12.06 -0.47
CA PHE A 168 15.44 -11.96 -0.90
C PHE A 168 15.23 -12.39 -2.35
N ILE A 169 16.05 -13.33 -2.83
CA ILE A 169 15.98 -13.85 -4.20
C ILE A 169 14.63 -14.48 -4.54
N ASN A 170 13.90 -14.99 -3.55
CA ASN A 170 12.57 -15.61 -3.71
C ASN A 170 11.41 -14.67 -3.33
N LEU A 171 11.67 -13.38 -3.12
CA LEU A 171 10.65 -12.42 -2.70
C LEU A 171 9.59 -12.23 -3.79
N LYS A 172 8.36 -12.65 -3.49
CA LYS A 172 7.18 -12.51 -4.34
C LYS A 172 6.31 -11.34 -3.93
N ASN A 173 6.21 -11.05 -2.63
CA ASN A 173 5.25 -10.07 -2.10
C ASN A 173 5.97 -9.03 -1.23
N LEU A 174 5.76 -7.75 -1.55
CA LEU A 174 6.25 -6.64 -0.74
C LEU A 174 5.14 -5.62 -0.48
N ASP A 175 4.76 -5.42 0.79
CA ASP A 175 3.87 -4.34 1.23
C ASP A 175 4.59 -3.47 2.24
N ILE A 176 4.97 -2.25 1.85
CA ILE A 176 5.67 -1.31 2.72
C ILE A 176 5.02 0.07 2.70
N THR A 177 5.11 0.75 3.85
CA THR A 177 4.73 2.15 3.96
C THR A 177 5.97 3.01 4.14
N VAL A 178 6.10 4.05 3.33
CA VAL A 178 7.26 4.96 3.32
C VAL A 178 6.79 6.39 3.47
N SER A 179 7.52 7.22 4.21
CA SER A 179 7.31 8.65 4.21
C SER A 179 8.19 9.28 3.14
N VAL A 180 7.57 9.75 2.05
CA VAL A 180 8.26 10.33 0.90
C VAL A 180 8.63 11.79 1.20
N GLN A 181 9.90 12.12 0.98
CA GLN A 181 10.38 13.49 0.90
C GLN A 181 10.28 13.94 -0.56
N TYR A 182 9.10 14.41 -0.96
CA TYR A 182 8.75 14.73 -2.35
C TYR A 182 9.68 15.77 -3.02
N GLU A 183 10.36 16.58 -2.20
CA GLU A 183 11.35 17.58 -2.65
C GLU A 183 12.67 16.99 -3.13
N ARG A 184 12.88 15.68 -2.93
CA ARG A 184 14.17 15.02 -3.14
C ARG A 184 14.05 13.85 -4.13
N PRO A 185 13.97 14.12 -5.45
CA PRO A 185 13.80 13.08 -6.47
C PRO A 185 14.89 12.01 -6.42
N GLU A 186 16.11 12.37 -6.00
CA GLU A 186 17.23 11.44 -5.87
C GLU A 186 17.00 10.37 -4.78
N LEU A 187 16.15 10.64 -3.80
CA LEU A 187 15.77 9.65 -2.78
C LEU A 187 14.72 8.68 -3.30
N ALA A 188 13.75 9.20 -4.06
CA ALA A 188 12.74 8.36 -4.71
C ALA A 188 13.41 7.40 -5.69
N GLU A 189 14.32 7.90 -6.52
CA GLU A 189 15.04 7.06 -7.49
C GLU A 189 15.88 5.97 -6.80
N LYS A 190 16.59 6.30 -5.71
CA LYS A 190 17.35 5.31 -4.91
C LYS A 190 16.45 4.25 -4.28
N PHE A 191 15.30 4.66 -3.76
CA PHE A 191 14.31 3.75 -3.21
C PHE A 191 13.81 2.78 -4.29
N TRP A 192 13.41 3.29 -5.45
CA TRP A 192 12.92 2.46 -6.55
C TRP A 192 14.00 1.57 -7.16
N ALA A 193 15.25 2.05 -7.22
CA ALA A 193 16.39 1.21 -7.60
C ALA A 193 16.63 0.06 -6.62
N TRP A 194 16.41 0.28 -5.32
CA TRP A 194 16.46 -0.80 -4.34
C TRP A 194 15.32 -1.81 -4.54
N ILE A 195 14.09 -1.35 -4.79
CA ILE A 195 12.94 -2.22 -5.10
C ILE A 195 13.23 -3.09 -6.32
N GLU A 196 13.76 -2.50 -7.39
CA GLU A 196 14.14 -3.22 -8.61
C GLU A 196 15.15 -4.34 -8.32
N ARG A 197 16.16 -4.07 -7.48
CA ARG A 197 17.23 -5.03 -7.16
C ARG A 197 16.74 -6.25 -6.40
N ILE A 198 15.80 -6.08 -5.48
CA ILE A 198 15.23 -7.20 -4.71
C ILE A 198 14.01 -7.84 -5.41
N GLY A 199 13.49 -7.20 -6.46
CA GLY A 199 12.19 -7.52 -7.05
C GLY A 199 12.22 -8.42 -8.28
N SER A 200 13.32 -9.12 -8.56
CA SER A 200 13.43 -9.96 -9.76
C SER A 200 12.37 -11.07 -9.84
N GLN A 201 11.87 -11.55 -8.69
CA GLN A 201 10.79 -12.54 -8.58
C GLN A 201 9.47 -11.95 -8.06
N MET A 202 9.37 -10.62 -7.95
CA MET A 202 8.24 -9.98 -7.29
C MET A 202 6.99 -10.08 -8.14
N GLU A 203 5.94 -10.65 -7.56
CA GLU A 203 4.62 -10.81 -8.15
C GLU A 203 3.62 -9.77 -7.65
N ARG A 204 3.76 -9.31 -6.40
CA ARG A 204 2.88 -8.31 -5.78
C ARG A 204 3.67 -7.21 -5.10
N LEU A 205 3.41 -5.98 -5.51
CA LEU A 205 4.03 -4.79 -4.96
C LEU A 205 2.96 -3.84 -4.42
N THR A 206 3.04 -3.53 -3.13
CA THR A 206 2.22 -2.52 -2.47
C THR A 206 3.11 -1.46 -1.85
N ILE A 207 3.05 -0.24 -2.38
CA ILE A 207 3.74 0.92 -1.83
C ILE A 207 2.72 1.94 -1.35
N LYS A 208 2.76 2.23 -0.05
CA LYS A 208 1.94 3.26 0.57
C LYS A 208 2.83 4.40 0.99
N THR A 209 2.44 5.62 0.66
CA THR A 209 3.17 6.79 1.10
C THR A 209 2.43 7.49 2.23
N THR A 210 3.17 7.89 3.26
CA THR A 210 2.68 8.80 4.30
C THR A 210 3.29 10.18 4.10
N ARG A 211 2.50 11.22 4.37
CA ARG A 211 2.85 12.60 4.06
C ARG A 211 3.86 13.17 5.03
N THR A 212 4.92 13.79 4.50
CA THR A 212 5.78 14.71 5.28
C THR A 212 5.88 16.10 4.68
N SER A 213 5.47 16.30 3.42
CA SER A 213 5.55 17.63 2.77
C SER A 213 4.36 17.88 1.83
N HIS A 214 4.02 19.17 1.73
CA HIS A 214 2.99 19.76 0.87
C HIS A 214 3.49 19.99 -0.57
N ASN A 215 4.81 19.94 -0.79
CA ASN A 215 5.39 20.28 -2.07
C ASN A 215 5.06 19.22 -3.13
N MET A 216 4.74 19.71 -4.33
CA MET A 216 4.54 18.88 -5.50
C MET A 216 5.89 18.29 -5.92
N PRO A 217 5.98 16.97 -6.11
CA PRO A 217 7.24 16.32 -6.43
C PRO A 217 7.69 16.70 -7.84
N SER A 218 8.96 17.07 -7.98
CA SER A 218 9.60 17.22 -9.29
C SER A 218 10.11 15.86 -9.77
N PRO A 219 9.76 15.40 -10.99
CA PRO A 219 10.39 14.21 -11.55
C PRO A 219 11.88 14.44 -11.76
N ASN A 220 12.64 13.36 -11.90
CA ASN A 220 14.05 13.43 -12.28
C ASN A 220 14.23 13.80 -13.78
N ASP A 221 15.48 13.86 -14.23
CA ASP A 221 15.86 14.36 -15.57
C ASP A 221 15.22 13.60 -16.74
N HIS A 222 14.81 12.34 -16.54
CA HIS A 222 14.11 11.56 -17.57
C HIS A 222 12.57 11.56 -17.42
N GLY A 223 12.03 12.50 -16.64
CA GLY A 223 10.58 12.72 -16.51
C GLY A 223 9.82 11.66 -15.69
N GLY A 224 10.46 11.01 -14.72
CA GLY A 224 9.82 10.03 -13.84
C GLY A 224 10.38 10.03 -12.42
N PHE A 225 9.90 9.11 -11.58
CA PHE A 225 10.48 8.80 -10.27
C PHE A 225 11.20 7.44 -10.26
N LEU A 226 10.89 6.56 -11.21
CA LEU A 226 11.52 5.26 -11.38
C LEU A 226 12.84 5.37 -12.16
N PRO A 227 13.88 4.58 -11.84
CA PRO A 227 15.11 4.49 -12.64
C PRO A 227 14.86 4.31 -14.13
N ARG A 228 15.79 4.77 -14.98
CA ARG A 228 15.64 4.76 -16.45
C ARG A 228 15.23 3.40 -17.02
N ASN A 229 15.87 2.33 -16.54
CA ASN A 229 15.67 0.96 -17.02
C ASN A 229 14.86 0.08 -16.04
N PHE A 230 14.04 0.71 -15.18
CA PHE A 230 13.30 0.01 -14.15
C PHE A 230 12.44 -1.13 -14.72
N SER A 231 12.63 -2.35 -14.19
CA SER A 231 11.84 -3.52 -14.61
C SER A 231 11.53 -4.46 -13.45
N LEU A 232 10.27 -4.91 -13.38
CA LEU A 232 9.79 -5.96 -12.49
C LEU A 232 9.07 -7.04 -13.32
N PRO A 233 9.82 -7.99 -13.92
CA PRO A 233 9.32 -8.84 -15.01
C PRO A 233 8.28 -9.88 -14.58
N LYS A 234 8.10 -10.12 -13.28
CA LYS A 234 7.08 -11.05 -12.77
C LYS A 234 5.89 -10.37 -12.09
N LEU A 235 5.83 -9.04 -12.13
CA LEU A 235 4.82 -8.26 -11.43
C LEU A 235 3.42 -8.52 -12.02
N LYS A 236 2.53 -9.05 -11.18
CA LYS A 236 1.12 -9.34 -11.49
C LYS A 236 0.16 -8.42 -10.77
N ALA A 237 0.53 -7.93 -9.58
CA ALA A 237 -0.31 -7.05 -8.79
C ALA A 237 0.45 -5.79 -8.35
N LEU A 238 -0.09 -4.62 -8.70
CA LEU A 238 0.46 -3.34 -8.31
C LEU A 238 -0.56 -2.55 -7.48
N LYS A 239 -0.14 -2.12 -6.29
CA LYS A 239 -0.91 -1.22 -5.45
C LYS A 239 -0.09 -0.01 -5.03
N LEU A 240 -0.50 1.18 -5.45
CA LEU A 240 0.16 2.44 -5.09
C LEU A 240 -0.83 3.36 -4.37
N ILE A 241 -0.45 3.84 -3.20
CA ILE A 241 -1.29 4.73 -2.39
C ILE A 241 -0.52 6.00 -2.02
N ASP A 242 -1.07 7.17 -2.37
CA ASP A 242 -0.48 8.52 -2.17
C ASP A 242 0.97 8.63 -2.72
N ALA A 243 1.33 7.79 -3.69
CA ALA A 243 2.66 7.80 -4.31
C ALA A 243 2.78 8.91 -5.36
N ALA A 244 3.99 9.45 -5.51
CA ALA A 244 4.34 10.32 -6.63
C ALA A 244 4.63 9.46 -7.86
N VAL A 245 3.97 9.77 -8.97
CA VAL A 245 4.04 8.98 -10.21
C VAL A 245 3.91 9.91 -11.41
N THR A 246 4.49 9.50 -12.54
CA THR A 246 4.27 10.14 -13.84
C THR A 246 3.68 9.14 -14.84
N PRO A 247 3.16 9.61 -15.99
CA PRO A 247 2.78 8.70 -17.07
C PRO A 247 3.93 7.80 -17.53
N ASN A 248 5.19 8.27 -17.44
CA ASN A 248 6.36 7.47 -17.80
C ASN A 248 6.60 6.34 -16.78
N ASP A 249 6.37 6.59 -15.49
CA ASP A 249 6.49 5.56 -14.46
C ASP A 249 5.46 4.43 -14.67
N PHE A 250 4.22 4.79 -15.01
CA PHE A 250 3.19 3.80 -15.36
C PHE A 250 3.54 2.99 -16.60
N LYS A 251 4.10 3.61 -17.65
CA LYS A 251 4.59 2.87 -18.82
C LYS A 251 5.62 1.81 -18.44
N LYS A 252 6.48 2.07 -17.45
CA LYS A 252 7.45 1.09 -16.96
C LYS A 252 6.77 -0.02 -16.15
N PHE A 253 5.83 0.31 -15.27
CA PHE A 253 5.06 -0.70 -14.53
C PHE A 253 4.21 -1.60 -15.45
N PHE A 254 3.54 -1.00 -16.43
CA PHE A 254 2.68 -1.69 -17.40
C PHE A 254 3.43 -2.21 -18.62
N GLY A 255 4.75 -2.00 -18.69
CA GLY A 255 5.59 -2.68 -19.67
C GLY A 255 5.60 -4.20 -19.49
N ASN A 256 5.12 -4.69 -18.34
CA ASN A 256 4.89 -6.09 -18.09
C ASN A 256 3.48 -6.52 -18.54
N VAL A 257 3.42 -7.51 -19.43
CA VAL A 257 2.19 -8.01 -20.08
C VAL A 257 1.34 -8.88 -19.13
N ASP A 258 1.91 -9.35 -18.03
CA ASP A 258 1.25 -10.28 -17.10
C ASP A 258 0.52 -9.62 -15.92
N MET A 259 0.26 -8.31 -16.00
CA MET A 259 -0.46 -7.60 -14.93
C MET A 259 -1.91 -8.08 -14.81
N GLU A 260 -2.31 -8.46 -13.60
CA GLU A 260 -3.64 -8.99 -13.26
C GLU A 260 -4.45 -8.02 -12.38
N VAL A 261 -3.78 -7.32 -11.45
CA VAL A 261 -4.44 -6.45 -10.47
C VAL A 261 -3.74 -5.11 -10.38
N VAL A 262 -4.49 -4.02 -10.55
CA VAL A 262 -3.99 -2.66 -10.44
C VAL A 262 -4.90 -1.86 -9.52
N ASP A 263 -4.38 -1.44 -8.37
CA ASP A 263 -5.08 -0.61 -7.38
C ASP A 263 -4.29 0.67 -7.09
N ILE A 264 -4.65 1.75 -7.76
CA ILE A 264 -3.99 3.04 -7.59
C ILE A 264 -4.93 4.00 -6.89
N SER A 265 -4.48 4.54 -5.77
CA SER A 265 -5.30 5.42 -4.94
C SER A 265 -4.55 6.67 -4.54
N GLN A 266 -5.16 7.82 -4.77
CA GLN A 266 -4.70 9.13 -4.31
C GLN A 266 -3.28 9.52 -4.76
N CYS A 267 -2.77 8.92 -5.84
CA CYS A 267 -1.44 9.24 -6.35
C CYS A 267 -1.34 10.69 -6.85
N ARG A 268 -0.13 11.25 -6.79
CA ARG A 268 0.16 12.64 -7.12
C ARG A 268 0.87 12.74 -8.46
N MET A 269 0.43 13.70 -9.26
CA MET A 269 0.95 14.00 -10.59
C MET A 269 1.03 15.51 -10.76
N LYS A 270 1.94 15.98 -11.61
CA LYS A 270 2.10 17.43 -11.87
C LYS A 270 0.87 18.02 -12.54
N ASN A 271 0.30 17.34 -13.52
CA ASN A 271 -0.94 17.74 -14.17
C ASN A 271 -1.93 16.57 -14.16
N PRO A 272 -2.63 16.33 -13.03
CA PRO A 272 -3.46 15.15 -12.84
C PRO A 272 -4.47 14.92 -13.96
N LYS A 273 -5.16 15.98 -14.40
CA LYS A 273 -6.14 15.92 -15.49
C LYS A 273 -5.56 15.32 -16.78
N VAL A 274 -4.42 15.85 -17.21
CA VAL A 274 -3.75 15.45 -18.46
C VAL A 274 -3.01 14.12 -18.29
N ASP A 275 -2.35 13.94 -17.16
CA ASP A 275 -1.50 12.78 -16.90
C ASP A 275 -2.33 11.50 -16.72
N TRP A 276 -3.47 11.57 -16.01
CA TRP A 276 -4.39 10.44 -15.90
C TRP A 276 -5.03 10.07 -17.24
N PHE A 277 -5.42 11.06 -18.05
CA PHE A 277 -5.92 10.82 -19.39
C PHE A 277 -4.88 10.09 -20.27
N LYS A 278 -3.60 10.52 -20.23
CA LYS A 278 -2.50 9.83 -20.91
C LYS A 278 -2.29 8.39 -20.43
N ILE A 279 -2.42 8.15 -19.13
CA ILE A 279 -2.30 6.80 -18.55
C ILE A 279 -3.45 5.91 -19.03
N LEU A 280 -4.69 6.39 -18.97
CA LEU A 280 -5.86 5.65 -19.47
C LEU A 280 -5.71 5.33 -20.96
N LYS A 281 -5.24 6.28 -21.78
CA LYS A 281 -4.95 6.03 -23.21
C LYS A 281 -3.88 4.97 -23.40
N HIS A 282 -2.83 5.01 -22.59
CA HIS A 282 -1.79 3.99 -22.64
C HIS A 282 -2.32 2.61 -22.24
N LEU A 283 -3.18 2.52 -21.23
CA LEU A 283 -3.83 1.28 -20.81
C LEU A 283 -4.72 0.71 -21.91
N ARG A 284 -5.54 1.54 -22.57
CA ARG A 284 -6.39 1.12 -23.70
C ARG A 284 -5.58 0.54 -24.86
N ASN A 285 -4.47 1.19 -25.19
CA ASN A 285 -3.62 0.80 -26.31
C ASN A 285 -2.60 -0.30 -25.93
N GLY A 286 -2.49 -0.63 -24.65
CA GLY A 286 -1.59 -1.65 -24.14
C GLY A 286 -2.20 -3.04 -24.26
N ASN A 287 -1.35 -4.05 -24.49
CA ASN A 287 -1.78 -5.44 -24.47
C ASN A 287 -1.92 -5.96 -23.02
N LEU A 288 -2.85 -5.39 -22.26
CA LEU A 288 -3.06 -5.67 -20.84
C LEU A 288 -4.32 -6.52 -20.61
N ASN A 289 -4.61 -7.45 -21.52
CA ASN A 289 -5.80 -8.31 -21.50
C ASN A 289 -5.92 -9.23 -20.27
N LYS A 290 -4.86 -9.34 -19.46
CA LYS A 290 -4.84 -10.14 -18.22
C LYS A 290 -5.35 -9.40 -16.98
N ILE A 291 -5.55 -8.08 -17.04
CA ILE A 291 -6.06 -7.33 -15.90
C ILE A 291 -7.49 -7.79 -15.60
N ARG A 292 -7.70 -8.33 -14.40
CA ARG A 292 -9.01 -8.75 -13.89
C ARG A 292 -9.61 -7.71 -12.95
N GLU A 293 -8.75 -6.86 -12.38
CA GLU A 293 -9.16 -5.87 -11.40
C GLU A 293 -8.42 -4.56 -11.64
N LEU A 294 -9.18 -3.50 -11.93
CA LEU A 294 -8.66 -2.17 -12.17
C LEU A 294 -9.40 -1.15 -11.29
N ARG A 295 -8.71 -0.70 -10.23
CA ARG A 295 -9.21 0.34 -9.33
C ARG A 295 -8.35 1.58 -9.43
N PHE A 296 -8.97 2.68 -9.85
CA PHE A 296 -8.36 4.00 -9.81
C PHE A 296 -9.17 4.91 -8.89
N SER A 297 -8.69 5.12 -7.67
CA SER A 297 -9.21 6.19 -6.81
C SER A 297 -8.47 7.48 -7.12
N ILE A 298 -8.81 8.10 -8.25
CA ILE A 298 -8.13 9.27 -8.84
C ILE A 298 -8.40 10.55 -8.06
N SER A 299 -9.58 10.62 -7.44
CA SER A 299 -9.94 11.71 -6.54
C SER A 299 -8.87 11.81 -5.46
N SER A 300 -8.05 12.85 -5.55
CA SER A 300 -6.96 13.07 -4.63
C SER A 300 -6.82 14.55 -4.32
N ARG A 301 -5.94 14.82 -3.36
CA ARG A 301 -5.58 16.14 -2.87
C ARG A 301 -4.67 16.86 -3.88
N HIS A 302 -5.16 16.99 -5.11
CA HIS A 302 -4.54 17.77 -6.16
C HIS A 302 -4.72 19.25 -5.80
N GLY A 303 -3.71 20.09 -6.05
CA GLY A 303 -3.71 21.52 -5.68
C GLY A 303 -4.67 22.42 -6.45
N SER A 304 -5.76 21.88 -7.02
CA SER A 304 -6.77 22.61 -7.78
C SER A 304 -8.13 22.44 -7.13
N GLY A 305 -8.77 23.56 -6.79
CA GLY A 305 -10.17 23.61 -6.36
C GLY A 305 -11.16 23.74 -7.52
N LEU A 306 -10.67 23.76 -8.77
CA LEU A 306 -11.50 23.99 -9.96
C LEU A 306 -12.17 22.73 -10.49
N TYR A 307 -11.68 21.55 -10.11
CA TYR A 307 -12.22 20.28 -10.57
C TYR A 307 -11.95 19.12 -9.62
N ASP A 308 -12.78 18.08 -9.71
CA ASP A 308 -12.51 16.77 -9.13
C ASP A 308 -12.50 15.67 -10.18
N LEU A 309 -11.58 14.71 -10.03
CA LEU A 309 -11.50 13.58 -10.94
C LEU A 309 -12.23 12.39 -10.32
N PRO A 310 -13.03 11.64 -11.09
CA PRO A 310 -13.81 10.55 -10.53
C PRO A 310 -12.91 9.37 -10.13
N ASN A 311 -13.36 8.60 -9.15
CA ASN A 311 -12.86 7.26 -8.92
C ASN A 311 -13.45 6.33 -9.97
N LEU A 312 -12.60 5.57 -10.63
CA LEU A 312 -12.96 4.57 -11.62
C LEU A 312 -12.79 3.19 -10.99
N LEU A 313 -13.88 2.44 -10.94
CA LEU A 313 -13.88 1.06 -10.50
C LEU A 313 -14.35 0.19 -11.66
N ILE A 314 -13.43 -0.62 -12.18
CA ILE A 314 -13.75 -1.68 -13.13
C ILE A 314 -13.56 -2.99 -12.36
N ASP A 315 -14.69 -3.54 -11.91
CA ASP A 315 -14.75 -4.86 -11.29
C ASP A 315 -15.14 -5.84 -12.37
N VAL A 316 -14.21 -6.71 -12.76
CA VAL A 316 -14.32 -7.45 -14.02
C VAL A 316 -14.30 -8.93 -13.74
N ASN A 317 -15.50 -9.50 -13.70
CA ASN A 317 -15.70 -10.94 -13.84
C ASN A 317 -15.52 -11.40 -15.32
N SER A 318 -15.22 -10.48 -16.24
CA SER A 318 -15.08 -10.67 -17.69
C SER A 318 -13.87 -9.87 -18.25
N ASP A 319 -13.68 -9.84 -19.57
CA ASP A 319 -12.58 -9.10 -20.20
C ASP A 319 -12.79 -7.58 -20.12
N TRP A 320 -12.00 -6.88 -19.32
CA TRP A 320 -12.09 -5.44 -19.08
C TRP A 320 -11.88 -4.59 -20.33
N THR A 321 -11.33 -5.17 -21.40
CA THR A 321 -11.17 -4.52 -22.71
C THR A 321 -12.41 -4.63 -23.59
N SER A 322 -13.37 -5.47 -23.23
CA SER A 322 -14.61 -5.62 -24.01
C SER A 322 -15.47 -4.36 -23.95
N GLU A 323 -15.97 -3.94 -25.11
CA GLU A 323 -16.86 -2.77 -25.29
C GLU A 323 -18.21 -2.91 -24.55
N GLY A 324 -18.50 -4.07 -23.96
CA GLY A 324 -19.69 -4.28 -23.13
C GLY A 324 -19.52 -3.93 -21.66
N ASN A 325 -18.29 -3.73 -21.18
CA ASN A 325 -18.03 -3.60 -19.75
C ASN A 325 -18.17 -2.17 -19.24
N SER A 326 -19.20 -1.94 -18.43
CA SER A 326 -19.42 -0.66 -17.78
C SER A 326 -18.45 -0.44 -16.62
N CYS A 327 -17.69 0.65 -16.66
CA CYS A 327 -16.94 1.18 -15.53
C CYS A 327 -17.88 1.92 -14.58
N LYS A 328 -17.75 1.64 -13.28
CA LYS A 328 -18.43 2.44 -12.25
C LYS A 328 -17.60 3.69 -11.98
N VAL A 329 -18.16 4.83 -12.36
CA VAL A 329 -17.57 6.16 -12.16
C VAL A 329 -18.20 6.75 -10.91
N LYS A 330 -17.38 7.06 -9.89
CA LYS A 330 -17.82 7.71 -8.65
C LYS A 330 -17.16 9.06 -8.50
N LEU A 331 -17.95 10.11 -8.40
CA LEU A 331 -17.48 11.47 -8.23
C LEU A 331 -18.11 12.06 -6.96
N HIS A 332 -17.39 12.89 -6.20
CA HIS A 332 -17.97 13.51 -5.01
C HIS A 332 -19.15 14.42 -5.37
N SER A 333 -20.19 14.41 -4.55
CA SER A 333 -21.34 15.31 -4.63
C SER A 333 -21.48 16.01 -3.27
N GLY A 334 -20.66 17.04 -3.04
CA GLY A 334 -20.58 17.73 -1.75
C GLY A 334 -19.76 16.97 -0.71
N LEU A 335 -20.14 17.12 0.57
CA LEU A 335 -19.38 16.61 1.72
C LEU A 335 -19.61 15.13 2.04
N SER A 336 -20.80 14.60 1.75
CA SER A 336 -21.22 13.25 2.15
C SER A 336 -21.75 12.38 1.01
N GLY A 337 -21.97 12.96 -0.18
CA GLY A 337 -22.59 12.29 -1.32
C GLY A 337 -21.61 11.91 -2.43
N PHE A 338 -22.06 11.03 -3.32
CA PHE A 338 -21.38 10.71 -4.57
C PHE A 338 -22.35 10.69 -5.74
N TYR A 339 -21.97 11.32 -6.85
CA TYR A 339 -22.54 10.99 -8.15
C TYR A 339 -21.98 9.64 -8.60
N ASN A 340 -22.87 8.70 -8.89
CA ASN A 340 -22.52 7.41 -9.44
C ASN A 340 -23.08 7.35 -10.86
N THR A 341 -22.22 7.04 -11.83
CA THR A 341 -22.66 6.72 -13.19
C THR A 341 -21.97 5.44 -13.65
N GLN A 342 -22.58 4.78 -14.63
CA GLN A 342 -21.98 3.66 -15.35
C GLN A 342 -21.71 4.11 -16.77
N LYS A 343 -20.47 3.96 -17.23
CA LYS A 343 -20.04 4.36 -18.57
C LYS A 343 -19.08 3.31 -19.12
N ASN A 344 -19.08 3.06 -20.41
CA ASN A 344 -17.98 2.33 -21.03
C ASN A 344 -16.76 3.26 -21.09
N LEU A 345 -15.71 2.93 -20.35
CA LEU A 345 -14.52 3.78 -20.26
C LEU A 345 -13.80 3.94 -21.62
N TRP A 346 -13.83 2.92 -22.47
CA TRP A 346 -13.09 2.90 -23.74
C TRP A 346 -13.80 3.63 -24.86
N ASP A 347 -15.12 3.59 -24.88
CA ASP A 347 -15.93 4.39 -25.81
C ASP A 347 -15.71 5.87 -25.52
N GLU A 348 -15.83 6.26 -24.24
CA GLU A 348 -15.60 7.63 -23.78
C GLU A 348 -14.17 8.09 -24.10
N LEU A 349 -13.17 7.22 -23.89
CA LEU A 349 -11.78 7.52 -24.20
C LEU A 349 -11.47 7.56 -25.71
N GLY A 350 -12.31 6.92 -26.53
CA GLY A 350 -12.17 6.89 -27.99
C GLY A 350 -12.92 7.98 -28.73
N ALA A 351 -13.90 8.59 -28.09
CA ALA A 351 -14.70 9.65 -28.67
C ALA A 351 -13.94 10.99 -28.81
N THR A 352 -12.88 11.20 -28.02
CA THR A 352 -12.15 12.47 -28.00
C THR A 352 -10.66 12.30 -27.73
N ASP A 353 -9.87 13.23 -28.31
CA ASP A 353 -8.46 13.38 -28.00
C ASP A 353 -8.17 14.45 -26.94
N ASP A 354 -9.19 15.21 -26.54
CA ASP A 354 -9.10 16.26 -25.53
C ASP A 354 -9.45 15.74 -24.13
N GLN A 355 -8.63 16.10 -23.15
CA GLN A 355 -8.83 15.66 -21.77
C GLN A 355 -10.09 16.26 -21.12
N ASP A 356 -10.45 17.51 -21.42
CA ASP A 356 -11.59 18.19 -20.79
C ASP A 356 -12.90 17.62 -21.30
N ASP A 357 -12.99 17.37 -22.61
CA ASP A 357 -14.12 16.67 -23.23
C ASP A 357 -14.27 15.26 -22.65
N PHE A 358 -13.17 14.53 -22.47
CA PHE A 358 -13.21 13.19 -21.90
C PHE A 358 -13.76 13.18 -20.47
N TRP A 359 -13.22 14.03 -19.59
CA TRP A 359 -13.68 14.10 -18.20
C TRP A 359 -15.11 14.66 -18.11
N GLY A 360 -15.47 15.58 -19.01
CA GLY A 360 -16.83 16.07 -19.20
C GLY A 360 -17.78 14.93 -19.52
N SER A 361 -17.53 14.17 -20.58
CA SER A 361 -18.40 13.07 -20.99
C SER A 361 -18.51 11.97 -19.94
N LEU A 362 -17.38 11.57 -19.33
CA LEU A 362 -17.34 10.52 -18.33
C LEU A 362 -18.14 10.84 -17.06
N THR A 363 -18.25 12.13 -16.72
CA THR A 363 -18.93 12.61 -15.50
C THR A 363 -20.22 13.37 -15.77
N ASN A 364 -20.68 13.42 -17.02
CA ASN A 364 -21.79 14.26 -17.48
C ASN A 364 -21.61 15.74 -17.06
N SER A 365 -20.39 16.26 -17.26
CA SER A 365 -19.94 17.62 -16.94
C SER A 365 -19.97 17.98 -15.46
N LYS A 366 -20.20 17.02 -14.55
CA LYS A 366 -20.30 17.28 -13.12
C LYS A 366 -18.96 17.51 -12.43
N TRP A 367 -17.84 17.13 -13.06
CA TRP A 367 -16.50 17.16 -12.47
C TRP A 367 -15.96 18.56 -12.13
N THR A 368 -16.51 19.62 -12.72
CA THR A 368 -16.16 21.03 -12.45
C THR A 368 -17.20 21.78 -11.62
N LEU A 369 -18.35 21.16 -11.30
CA LEU A 369 -19.42 21.84 -10.57
C LEU A 369 -18.95 22.28 -9.17
N PRO A 370 -19.39 23.45 -8.69
CA PRO A 370 -19.06 23.93 -7.35
C PRO A 370 -19.33 22.86 -6.27
N ARG A 371 -20.50 22.22 -6.30
CA ARG A 371 -20.86 21.14 -5.36
C ARG A 371 -19.87 19.98 -5.37
N THR A 372 -19.40 19.57 -6.55
CA THR A 372 -18.42 18.49 -6.70
C THR A 372 -17.07 18.88 -6.12
N THR A 373 -16.62 20.11 -6.39
CA THR A 373 -15.27 20.58 -6.02
C THR A 373 -15.20 21.14 -4.60
N ARG A 374 -16.35 21.33 -3.94
CA ARG A 374 -16.46 21.94 -2.61
C ARG A 374 -15.55 21.30 -1.58
N TRP A 375 -15.49 19.96 -1.50
CA TRP A 375 -14.63 19.27 -0.55
C TRP A 375 -13.15 19.63 -0.75
N LYS A 376 -12.70 19.79 -2.01
CA LYS A 376 -11.34 20.26 -2.32
C LYS A 376 -11.15 21.72 -1.97
N ARG A 377 -12.11 22.58 -2.30
CA ARG A 377 -12.04 24.01 -1.97
C ARG A 377 -11.95 24.22 -0.45
N LEU A 378 -12.74 23.48 0.33
CA LEU A 378 -12.66 23.44 1.80
C LEU A 378 -11.33 22.89 2.30
N GLN A 379 -10.82 21.84 1.65
CA GLN A 379 -9.52 21.27 2.01
C GLN A 379 -8.39 22.25 1.72
N ILE A 380 -8.38 22.92 0.56
CA ILE A 380 -7.41 23.96 0.20
C ILE A 380 -7.47 25.10 1.21
N ALA A 381 -8.67 25.60 1.54
CA ALA A 381 -8.85 26.62 2.57
C ALA A 381 -8.27 26.17 3.92
N THR A 382 -8.51 24.92 4.31
CA THR A 382 -7.96 24.34 5.56
C THR A 382 -6.44 24.22 5.52
N GLU A 383 -5.87 23.89 4.36
CA GLU A 383 -4.42 23.77 4.18
C GLU A 383 -3.73 25.15 4.17
N GLU A 384 -4.32 26.14 3.50
CA GLU A 384 -3.88 27.55 3.51
C GLU A 384 -3.90 28.11 4.94
N TYR A 385 -5.00 27.90 5.67
CA TYR A 385 -5.11 28.29 7.07
C TYR A 385 -4.03 27.65 7.95
N ARG A 386 -3.84 26.32 7.84
CA ARG A 386 -2.79 25.62 8.60
C ARG A 386 -1.39 26.14 8.29
N PHE A 387 -1.11 26.45 7.02
CA PHE A 387 0.16 27.01 6.61
C PHE A 387 0.36 28.42 7.19
N ALA A 388 -0.66 29.29 7.11
CA ALA A 388 -0.62 30.63 7.69
C ALA A 388 -0.38 30.58 9.21
N VAL A 389 -1.15 29.75 9.94
CA VAL A 389 -0.97 29.55 11.38
C VAL A 389 0.43 28.99 11.70
N SER A 390 0.93 28.01 10.94
CA SER A 390 2.28 27.47 11.15
C SER A 390 3.37 28.52 10.94
N LYS A 391 3.20 29.41 9.95
CA LYS A 391 4.14 30.50 9.70
C LYS A 391 4.13 31.48 10.87
N LEU A 392 2.95 31.86 11.33
CA LEU A 392 2.77 32.71 12.52
C LEU A 392 3.46 32.08 13.75
N VAL A 393 3.18 30.81 14.06
CA VAL A 393 3.83 30.07 15.16
C VAL A 393 5.36 30.02 15.02
N SER A 394 5.89 29.88 13.80
CA SER A 394 7.35 29.89 13.58
C SER A 394 8.00 31.26 13.75
N VAL A 395 7.21 32.34 13.62
CA VAL A 395 7.64 33.74 13.77
C VAL A 395 7.45 34.23 15.21
N PHE A 396 6.53 33.65 15.99
CA PHE A 396 6.22 34.02 17.38
C PHE A 396 7.28 33.61 18.42
N SER A 397 8.53 34.01 18.18
CA SER A 397 9.56 34.15 19.21
C SER A 397 9.62 35.59 19.79
N SER A 398 8.72 36.49 19.37
CA SER A 398 8.66 37.90 19.82
C SER A 398 7.23 38.37 20.08
N GLU A 399 7.06 39.31 21.02
CA GLU A 399 5.83 39.76 21.68
C GLU A 399 4.82 40.58 20.80
N HIS A 400 4.65 40.26 19.52
CA HIS A 400 3.63 40.86 18.63
C HIS A 400 2.95 39.74 17.82
N GLU A 401 1.64 39.65 17.57
CA GLU A 401 0.43 40.29 18.11
C GLU A 401 -0.74 39.28 17.89
N PRO A 402 -1.62 39.02 18.87
CA PRO A 402 -2.81 38.16 18.72
C PRO A 402 -3.76 38.52 17.56
N GLN A 403 -3.59 39.71 16.99
CA GLN A 403 -4.43 40.25 15.93
C GLN A 403 -4.21 39.57 14.57
N GLU A 404 -2.97 39.26 14.17
CA GLU A 404 -2.70 38.55 12.90
C GLU A 404 -3.30 37.12 12.92
N ALA A 405 -3.22 36.44 14.06
CA ALA A 405 -3.84 35.13 14.23
C ALA A 405 -5.37 35.20 14.15
N PHE A 406 -5.98 36.27 14.69
CA PHE A 406 -7.41 36.52 14.60
C PHE A 406 -7.84 36.81 13.15
N GLU A 407 -7.07 37.61 12.40
CA GLU A 407 -7.36 37.90 10.99
C GLU A 407 -7.29 36.65 10.11
N VAL A 408 -6.26 35.80 10.29
CA VAL A 408 -6.14 34.51 9.58
C VAL A 408 -7.31 33.57 9.91
N GLN A 409 -7.76 33.56 11.17
CA GLN A 409 -8.93 32.79 11.60
C GLN A 409 -10.21 33.32 10.94
N GLN A 410 -10.42 34.65 10.96
CA GLN A 410 -11.60 35.29 10.38
C GLN A 410 -11.68 35.08 8.86
N GLU A 411 -10.55 35.14 8.15
CA GLU A 411 -10.48 34.86 6.71
C GLU A 411 -10.88 33.40 6.43
N TYR A 412 -10.34 32.45 7.20
CA TYR A 412 -10.71 31.04 7.10
C TYR A 412 -12.19 30.82 7.36
N ASP A 413 -12.73 31.35 8.45
CA ASP A 413 -14.14 31.18 8.82
C ASP A 413 -15.06 31.79 7.76
N THR A 414 -14.73 32.97 7.24
CA THR A 414 -15.48 33.61 6.14
C THR A 414 -15.46 32.75 4.88
N LYS A 415 -14.30 32.18 4.52
CA LYS A 415 -14.16 31.31 3.35
C LYS A 415 -14.94 30.01 3.51
N VAL A 416 -14.91 29.41 4.69
CA VAL A 416 -15.68 28.20 5.01
C VAL A 416 -17.18 28.48 5.00
N ALA A 417 -17.63 29.58 5.61
CA ALA A 417 -19.04 29.99 5.61
C ALA A 417 -19.58 30.18 4.18
N ARG A 418 -18.86 30.90 3.32
CA ARG A 418 -19.23 31.05 1.89
C ARG A 418 -19.34 29.72 1.17
N LEU A 419 -18.38 28.83 1.39
CA LEU A 419 -18.41 27.48 0.80
C LEU A 419 -19.54 26.63 1.39
N GLN A 420 -20.04 26.93 2.59
CA GLN A 420 -21.19 26.26 3.18
C GLN A 420 -22.51 26.77 2.63
N GLU A 421 -22.67 28.08 2.45
CA GLU A 421 -23.88 28.70 1.86
C GLU A 421 -24.17 28.20 0.43
N GLU A 422 -23.14 27.84 -0.35
CA GLU A 422 -23.31 27.22 -1.67
C GLU A 422 -24.12 25.89 -1.65
N GLU A 423 -24.23 25.21 -0.50
CA GLU A 423 -25.03 23.99 -0.35
C GLU A 423 -26.53 24.24 -0.26
N GLU A 424 -26.93 25.33 0.40
CA GLU A 424 -28.34 25.65 0.66
C GLU A 424 -29.06 26.12 -0.61
N LEU A 425 -28.33 26.79 -1.51
CA LEU A 425 -28.86 27.25 -2.80
C LEU A 425 -29.10 26.11 -3.80
N ASP A 426 -28.30 25.03 -3.75
CA ASP A 426 -28.38 23.91 -4.69
C ASP A 426 -29.46 22.88 -4.31
N ILE A 427 -29.88 22.80 -3.03
CA ILE A 427 -30.97 21.91 -2.59
C ILE A 427 -32.33 22.41 -3.11
N GLY A 428 -32.48 23.71 -3.36
CA GLY A 428 -33.73 24.30 -3.86
C GLY A 428 -34.01 24.10 -5.35
N VAL A 429 -33.08 23.56 -6.13
CA VAL A 429 -33.19 23.46 -7.60
C VAL A 429 -33.22 22.00 -8.12
N GLY A 430 -33.05 21.00 -7.23
CA GLY A 430 -32.71 19.63 -7.63
C GLY A 430 -33.76 18.53 -7.46
N GLU A 431 -34.98 18.81 -7.00
CA GLU A 431 -36.02 17.76 -6.80
C GLU A 431 -37.10 17.68 -7.90
N ASP A 432 -37.09 18.56 -8.90
CA ASP A 432 -38.00 18.47 -10.06
C ASP A 432 -37.22 18.14 -11.34
N GLN A 433 -36.88 16.86 -11.56
CA GLN A 433 -36.78 16.22 -12.88
C GLN A 433 -36.46 14.71 -12.84
#